data_AF-A0A6J4H144-F1
#
_entry.id   AF-A0A6J4H144-F1
#
_cell.length_a   1.000
_cell.length_b   1.000
_cell.length_c   1.000
_cell.angle_alpha   90.00
_cell.angle_beta   90.00
_cell.angle_gamma   90.00
#
_symmetry.space_group_name_H-M   'P 1'
#
loop_
_entity.id
_entity.type
_entity.pdbx_description
1 polymer ?
#
loop_
_entity_poly.entity_id
_entity_poly.type
_entity_poly.pdbx_seq_one_letter_code
_entity_poly.pdbx_strand_id
1 'polypeptide(L)'
;VAELHHYIAQSGGVMSLFDVPLHFNFHRASRMGNAFDMRTILDGTLMKEAPTRAVTFVENHDSQPCQSLESPVEPWFKPLAYAFILLRGEGYPCVFYADYDGAEYPSCRGGGPVVLPSHRWLIDRFLWARQAYGFGDQHDYFDHPNTIGWTRLGNADHPGAMAVVMTNGSDGNKWMNVFRPNATFYDLTDHVKDKVTTNADGWGNFRCTGGKVSVWLQE
;
A
#
# COMPACT_ATOMS: atom_id res chain seq x y z
N VAL A 1 11.37 10.81 11.98
CA VAL A 1 11.92 11.18 10.66
C VAL A 1 13.08 12.17 10.72
N ALA A 2 13.14 13.11 11.69
CA ALA A 2 14.21 14.10 11.79
C ALA A 2 15.64 13.52 11.78
N GLU A 3 15.86 12.42 12.50
CA GLU A 3 17.16 11.72 12.52
C GLU A 3 17.54 11.13 11.14
N LEU A 4 16.56 10.63 10.39
CA LEU A 4 16.77 10.12 9.03
C LEU A 4 17.14 11.25 8.07
N HIS A 5 16.47 12.40 8.17
CA HIS A 5 16.86 13.60 7.41
C HIS A 5 18.25 14.08 7.77
N HIS A 6 18.59 14.08 9.06
CA HIS A 6 19.93 14.41 9.50
C HIS A 6 20.98 13.48 8.87
N TYR A 7 20.73 12.16 8.88
CA TYR A 7 21.63 11.19 8.25
C TYR A 7 21.75 11.38 6.73
N ILE A 8 20.64 11.65 6.03
CA ILE A 8 20.65 11.98 4.60
C ILE A 8 21.52 13.22 4.35
N ALA A 9 21.37 14.27 5.16
CA ALA A 9 22.17 15.49 5.02
C ALA A 9 23.67 15.24 5.30
N GLN A 10 24.01 14.51 6.37
CA GLN A 10 25.39 14.19 6.74
C GLN A 10 26.09 13.31 5.69
N SER A 11 25.35 12.41 5.05
CA SER A 11 25.86 11.57 3.96
C SER A 11 25.89 12.27 2.60
N GLY A 12 25.44 13.53 2.50
CA GLY A 12 25.31 14.24 1.23
C GLY A 12 24.26 13.65 0.29
N GLY A 13 23.33 12.85 0.81
CA GLY A 13 22.28 12.20 0.03
C GLY A 13 22.79 11.17 -0.98
N VAL A 14 23.94 10.55 -0.73
CA VAL A 14 24.53 9.55 -1.65
C VAL A 14 23.77 8.21 -1.66
N MET A 15 22.92 7.97 -0.66
CA MET A 15 22.14 6.74 -0.52
C MET A 15 20.69 7.03 -0.12
N SER A 16 19.81 6.08 -0.42
CA SER A 16 18.45 6.02 0.12
C SER A 16 18.45 5.28 1.46
N LEU A 17 17.42 5.50 2.27
CA LEU A 17 17.23 4.84 3.56
C LEU A 17 15.91 4.06 3.58
N PHE A 18 15.86 3.01 4.40
CA PHE A 18 14.60 2.33 4.68
C PHE A 18 13.65 3.27 5.44
N ASP A 19 12.40 3.33 5.00
CA ASP A 19 11.36 4.13 5.62
C ASP A 19 10.76 3.43 6.84
N VAL A 20 11.57 3.31 7.89
CA VAL A 20 11.19 2.72 9.18
C VAL A 20 9.93 3.38 9.79
N PRO A 21 9.74 4.72 9.72
CA PRO A 21 8.49 5.34 10.17
C PRO A 21 7.26 4.82 9.44
N LEU A 22 7.31 4.63 8.11
CA LEU A 22 6.19 4.08 7.35
C LEU A 22 5.86 2.64 7.78
N HIS A 23 6.87 1.80 7.99
CA HIS A 23 6.68 0.46 8.56
C HIS A 23 5.94 0.52 9.91
N PHE A 24 6.35 1.40 10.83
CA PHE A 24 5.66 1.56 12.10
C PHE A 24 4.23 2.13 11.94
N ASN A 25 3.96 2.95 10.94
CA ASN A 25 2.61 3.42 10.64
C ASN A 25 1.72 2.22 10.21
N PHE A 26 2.23 1.30 9.38
CA PHE A 26 1.52 0.06 9.03
C PHE A 26 1.30 -0.86 10.22
N HIS A 27 2.34 -1.07 11.05
CA HIS A 27 2.23 -1.86 12.27
C HIS A 27 1.11 -1.31 13.17
N ARG A 28 1.11 -0.01 13.47
CA ARG A 28 0.07 0.63 14.30
C ARG A 28 -1.31 0.53 13.67
N ALA A 29 -1.45 0.80 12.37
CA ALA A 29 -2.73 0.69 11.66
C ALA A 29 -3.31 -0.72 11.74
N SER A 30 -2.45 -1.74 11.57
CA SER A 30 -2.84 -3.15 11.64
C SER A 30 -3.31 -3.61 13.02
N ARG A 31 -2.77 -2.99 14.08
CA ARG A 31 -3.06 -3.30 15.49
C ARG A 31 -4.28 -2.54 16.03
N MET A 32 -4.48 -1.31 15.56
CA MET A 32 -5.58 -0.44 15.99
C MET A 32 -6.87 -0.68 15.18
N GLY A 33 -6.80 -1.33 14.02
CA GLY A 33 -7.96 -1.53 13.15
C GLY A 33 -8.59 -0.20 12.76
N ASN A 34 -9.92 -0.10 12.81
CA ASN A 34 -10.67 1.09 12.43
C ASN A 34 -10.45 2.31 13.35
N ALA A 35 -9.78 2.16 14.50
CA ALA A 35 -9.42 3.27 15.37
C ALA A 35 -8.19 4.05 14.86
N PHE A 36 -7.41 3.48 13.93
CA PHE A 36 -6.33 4.22 13.27
C PHE A 36 -6.89 5.17 12.22
N ASP A 37 -6.45 6.42 12.26
CA ASP A 37 -6.81 7.43 11.25
C ASP A 37 -5.92 7.29 10.00
N MET A 38 -6.46 6.63 8.97
CA MET A 38 -5.77 6.37 7.70
C MET A 38 -5.32 7.64 6.96
N ARG A 39 -5.90 8.80 7.26
CA ARG A 39 -5.46 10.09 6.68
C ARG A 39 -4.03 10.44 7.10
N THR A 40 -3.58 9.91 8.24
CA THR A 40 -2.27 10.17 8.84
C THR A 40 -1.22 9.10 8.51
N ILE A 41 -1.53 8.11 7.65
CA ILE A 41 -0.64 6.98 7.38
C ILE A 41 0.73 7.38 6.81
N LEU A 42 0.84 8.56 6.19
CA LEU A 42 2.09 9.12 5.66
C LEU A 42 2.81 10.08 6.61
N ASP A 43 2.23 10.39 7.78
CA ASP A 43 2.80 11.39 8.67
C ASP A 43 4.14 10.91 9.26
N GLY A 44 5.14 11.79 9.18
CA GLY A 44 6.49 11.52 9.64
C GLY A 44 7.22 10.40 8.86
N THR A 45 6.88 10.19 7.59
CA THR A 45 7.50 9.16 6.73
C THR A 45 8.50 9.75 5.74
N LEU A 46 9.53 8.98 5.38
CA LEU A 46 10.42 9.39 4.29
C LEU A 46 9.71 9.37 2.94
N MET A 47 8.74 8.50 2.73
CA MET A 47 7.92 8.46 1.52
C MET A 47 7.23 9.81 1.28
N LYS A 48 6.73 10.47 2.33
CA LYS A 48 6.12 11.80 2.24
C LYS A 48 7.16 12.91 2.10
N GLU A 49 8.24 12.87 2.88
CA GLU A 49 9.14 14.02 3.04
C GLU A 49 10.36 14.00 2.10
N ALA A 50 10.80 12.83 1.67
CA ALA A 50 11.93 12.63 0.78
C ALA A 50 11.72 11.39 -0.14
N PRO A 51 10.69 11.40 -1.01
CA PRO A 51 10.25 10.21 -1.76
C PRO A 51 11.34 9.56 -2.61
N THR A 52 12.28 10.35 -3.14
CA THR A 52 13.41 9.84 -3.95
C THR A 52 14.54 9.21 -3.11
N ARG A 53 14.44 9.29 -1.78
CA ARG A 53 15.39 8.75 -0.79
C ARG A 53 14.78 7.68 0.10
N ALA A 54 13.54 7.29 -0.15
CA ALA A 54 12.80 6.32 0.65
C ALA A 54 12.81 4.95 -0.01
N VAL A 55 13.36 3.94 0.67
CA VAL A 55 13.08 2.53 0.38
C VAL A 55 11.94 2.10 1.29
N THR A 56 10.74 2.00 0.74
CA THR A 56 9.52 1.68 1.49
C THR A 56 9.36 0.16 1.61
N PHE A 57 9.03 -0.35 2.78
CA PHE A 57 8.88 -1.78 3.04
C PHE A 57 7.74 -2.03 4.02
N VAL A 58 7.15 -3.22 3.98
CA VAL A 58 6.12 -3.64 4.94
C VAL A 58 6.74 -4.35 6.14
N GLU A 59 7.68 -5.24 5.89
CA GLU A 59 8.29 -6.12 6.88
C GLU A 59 9.74 -6.44 6.48
N ASN A 60 10.57 -6.85 7.43
CA ASN A 60 11.88 -7.43 7.15
C ASN A 60 12.22 -8.55 8.16
N HIS A 61 13.45 -9.04 8.09
CA HIS A 61 13.93 -10.11 8.95
C HIS A 61 14.10 -9.71 10.43
N ASP A 62 14.18 -8.41 10.74
CA ASP A 62 14.26 -7.93 12.13
C ASP A 62 12.89 -7.69 12.75
N SER A 63 11.89 -7.34 11.93
CA SER A 63 10.54 -6.96 12.38
C SER A 63 9.54 -8.11 12.45
N GLN A 64 9.82 -9.24 11.78
CA GLN A 64 9.00 -10.45 11.89
C GLN A 64 8.96 -11.00 13.34
N PRO A 65 7.95 -11.81 13.71
CA PRO A 65 7.82 -12.31 15.07
C PRO A 65 9.08 -13.02 15.57
N CYS A 66 9.37 -12.90 16.86
CA CYS A 66 10.54 -13.51 17.51
C CYS A 66 11.91 -13.05 16.99
N GLN A 67 12.03 -11.81 16.51
CA GLN A 67 13.29 -11.20 16.08
C GLN A 67 13.60 -9.92 16.87
N SER A 68 14.79 -9.36 16.66
CA SER A 68 15.36 -8.32 17.53
C SER A 68 14.56 -7.01 17.58
N LEU A 69 13.87 -6.66 16.48
CA LEU A 69 13.05 -5.46 16.34
C LEU A 69 11.59 -5.82 16.10
N GLU A 70 11.12 -6.93 16.69
CA GLU A 70 9.78 -7.48 16.52
C GLU A 70 8.68 -6.39 16.54
N SER A 71 8.07 -6.17 15.38
CA SER A 71 7.02 -5.17 15.16
C SER A 71 6.14 -5.57 13.95
N PRO A 72 5.59 -6.80 13.95
CA PRO A 72 4.96 -7.38 12.76
C PRO A 72 3.71 -6.61 12.36
N VAL A 73 3.52 -6.40 11.05
CA VAL A 73 2.23 -5.96 10.50
C VAL A 73 1.27 -7.15 10.52
N GLU A 74 0.05 -6.97 11.05
CA GLU A 74 -0.92 -8.08 11.12
C GLU A 74 -1.30 -8.59 9.70
N PRO A 75 -1.46 -9.92 9.50
CA PRO A 75 -1.68 -10.50 8.17
C PRO A 75 -2.85 -9.89 7.38
N TRP A 76 -3.93 -9.48 8.05
CA TRP A 76 -5.08 -8.86 7.39
C TRP A 76 -4.74 -7.51 6.75
N PHE A 77 -3.78 -6.77 7.31
CA PHE A 77 -3.38 -5.45 6.83
C PHE A 77 -2.22 -5.50 5.82
N LYS A 78 -1.44 -6.60 5.78
CA LYS A 78 -0.31 -6.75 4.85
C LYS A 78 -0.68 -6.45 3.39
N PRO A 79 -1.81 -6.94 2.83
CA PRO A 79 -2.20 -6.58 1.47
C PRO A 79 -2.45 -5.08 1.26
N LEU A 80 -3.01 -4.38 2.25
CA LEU A 80 -3.21 -2.93 2.19
C LEU A 80 -1.87 -2.21 2.16
N ALA A 81 -0.94 -2.60 3.04
CA ALA A 81 0.41 -2.04 3.10
C ALA A 81 1.21 -2.30 1.82
N TYR A 82 1.11 -3.51 1.23
CA TYR A 82 1.75 -3.82 -0.05
C TYR A 82 1.17 -3.01 -1.20
N ALA A 83 -0.15 -2.91 -1.32
CA ALA A 83 -0.77 -2.04 -2.30
C ALA A 83 -0.32 -0.57 -2.14
N PHE A 84 -0.16 -0.12 -0.90
CA PHE A 84 0.29 1.23 -0.58
C PHE A 84 1.71 1.53 -1.11
N ILE A 85 2.68 0.66 -0.83
CA ILE A 85 4.06 0.88 -1.29
C ILE A 85 4.24 0.56 -2.78
N LEU A 86 3.46 -0.38 -3.33
CA LEU A 86 3.62 -0.82 -4.73
C LEU A 86 2.86 0.04 -5.73
N LEU A 87 1.72 0.64 -5.37
CA LEU A 87 0.83 1.26 -6.37
C LEU A 87 0.84 2.79 -6.32
N ARG A 88 1.54 3.38 -5.36
CA ARG A 88 1.84 4.81 -5.31
C ARG A 88 3.08 5.15 -6.15
N GLY A 89 3.17 6.43 -6.53
CA GLY A 89 4.28 6.97 -7.32
C GLY A 89 5.55 7.27 -6.52
N GLU A 90 5.42 7.45 -5.21
CA GLU A 90 6.52 7.76 -4.30
C GLU A 90 7.29 6.51 -3.84
N GLY A 91 8.57 6.69 -3.52
CA GLY A 91 9.40 5.66 -2.90
C GLY A 91 9.88 4.54 -3.84
N TYR A 92 10.85 3.80 -3.34
CA TYR A 92 11.31 2.54 -3.91
C TYR A 92 10.77 1.39 -3.04
N PRO A 93 9.70 0.68 -3.48
CA PRO A 93 9.16 -0.44 -2.72
C PRO A 93 10.07 -1.65 -2.70
N CYS A 94 10.17 -2.27 -1.52
CA CYS A 94 10.90 -3.51 -1.27
C CYS A 94 9.92 -4.58 -0.77
N VAL A 95 9.86 -5.72 -1.47
CA VAL A 95 9.02 -6.88 -1.09
C VAL A 95 9.80 -7.81 -0.19
N PHE A 96 9.18 -8.24 0.91
CA PHE A 96 9.82 -9.18 1.83
C PHE A 96 9.56 -10.63 1.46
N TYR A 97 10.60 -11.45 1.48
CA TYR A 97 10.55 -12.86 1.11
C TYR A 97 9.49 -13.65 1.89
N ALA A 98 9.48 -13.53 3.23
CA ALA A 98 8.57 -14.33 4.06
C ALA A 98 7.10 -13.90 3.95
N ASP A 99 6.82 -12.68 3.49
CA ASP A 99 5.46 -12.26 3.16
C ASP A 99 5.04 -12.75 1.77
N TYR A 100 6.01 -12.90 0.86
CA TYR A 100 5.76 -13.41 -0.48
C TYR A 100 5.56 -14.93 -0.46
N ASP A 101 6.52 -15.71 0.01
CA ASP A 101 6.46 -17.18 0.00
C ASP A 101 5.87 -17.80 1.27
N GLY A 102 5.65 -17.00 2.32
CA GLY A 102 5.36 -17.51 3.66
C GLY A 102 6.63 -17.97 4.38
N ALA A 103 6.52 -18.24 5.68
CA ALA A 103 7.60 -18.85 6.45
C ALA A 103 7.04 -19.59 7.67
N GLU A 104 7.77 -20.61 8.12
CA GLU A 104 7.50 -21.31 9.37
C GLU A 104 8.82 -21.51 10.13
N TYR A 105 8.85 -21.15 11.42
CA TYR A 105 10.04 -21.28 12.26
C TYR A 105 9.69 -21.43 13.74
N PRO A 106 10.62 -21.93 14.59
CA PRO A 106 10.36 -22.12 16.01
C PRO A 106 9.98 -20.82 16.74
N SER A 107 9.02 -20.91 17.66
CA SER A 107 8.63 -19.80 18.53
C SER A 107 9.65 -19.54 19.65
N CYS A 108 9.96 -18.27 19.88
CA CYS A 108 10.73 -17.78 21.01
C CYS A 108 9.91 -17.69 22.32
N ARG A 109 8.58 -17.85 22.25
CA ARG A 109 7.65 -17.68 23.39
C ARG A 109 7.12 -19.01 23.94
N GLY A 110 7.68 -20.13 23.48
CA GLY A 110 7.11 -21.47 23.68
C GLY A 110 5.82 -21.67 22.85
N GLY A 111 5.32 -22.91 22.80
CA GLY A 111 4.13 -23.27 22.02
C GLY A 111 4.44 -23.74 20.59
N GLY A 112 3.46 -23.58 19.70
CA GLY A 112 3.57 -23.94 18.27
C GLY A 112 4.56 -23.04 17.52
N PRO A 113 4.94 -23.41 16.29
CA PRO A 113 5.82 -22.58 15.45
C PRO A 113 5.16 -21.25 15.11
N VAL A 114 6.00 -20.24 14.84
CA VAL A 114 5.53 -19.04 14.15
C VAL A 114 5.23 -19.41 12.71
N VAL A 115 4.04 -19.07 12.23
CA VAL A 115 3.62 -19.25 10.85
C VAL A 115 3.29 -17.89 10.24
N LEU A 116 4.01 -17.53 9.18
CA LEU A 116 3.74 -16.36 8.36
C LEU A 116 3.00 -16.81 7.09
N PRO A 117 1.74 -16.37 6.88
CA PRO A 117 1.00 -16.73 5.69
C PRO A 117 1.63 -16.07 4.45
N SER A 118 1.63 -16.80 3.34
CA SER A 118 1.97 -16.24 2.03
C SER A 118 0.89 -15.26 1.56
N HIS A 119 1.31 -14.09 1.10
CA HIS A 119 0.49 -13.08 0.44
C HIS A 119 0.76 -13.00 -1.07
N ARG A 120 1.45 -14.01 -1.64
CA ARG A 120 1.90 -14.07 -3.04
C ARG A 120 0.83 -13.66 -4.04
N TRP A 121 -0.38 -14.21 -3.90
CA TRP A 121 -1.45 -14.03 -4.87
C TRP A 121 -1.85 -12.56 -5.08
N LEU A 122 -1.88 -11.75 -4.00
CA LEU A 122 -2.14 -10.31 -4.08
C LEU A 122 -0.88 -9.53 -4.48
N ILE A 123 0.30 -9.91 -3.94
CA ILE A 123 1.55 -9.23 -4.28
C ILE A 123 1.87 -9.36 -5.78
N ASP A 124 1.68 -10.53 -6.39
CA ASP A 124 1.85 -10.75 -7.84
C ASP A 124 0.97 -9.80 -8.66
N ARG A 125 -0.28 -9.63 -8.25
CA ARG A 125 -1.22 -8.69 -8.89
C ARG A 125 -0.75 -7.25 -8.75
N PHE A 126 -0.30 -6.86 -7.57
CA PHE A 126 0.19 -5.50 -7.34
C PHE A 126 1.48 -5.22 -8.11
N LEU A 127 2.38 -6.20 -8.21
CA LEU A 127 3.59 -6.10 -9.03
C LEU A 127 3.24 -5.91 -10.51
N TRP A 128 2.29 -6.70 -11.02
CA TRP A 128 1.81 -6.54 -12.39
C TRP A 128 1.13 -5.18 -12.61
N ALA A 129 0.25 -4.75 -11.71
CA ALA A 129 -0.41 -3.45 -11.78
C ALA A 129 0.60 -2.29 -11.70
N ARG A 130 1.64 -2.39 -10.86
CA ARG A 130 2.73 -1.42 -10.82
C ARG A 130 3.45 -1.34 -12.17
N GLN A 131 3.74 -2.48 -12.79
CA GLN A 131 4.44 -2.55 -14.07
C GLN A 131 3.59 -2.08 -15.26
N ALA A 132 2.27 -2.25 -15.21
CA ALA A 132 1.39 -1.94 -16.35
C ALA A 132 0.60 -0.63 -16.22
N TYR A 133 0.22 -0.23 -15.00
CA TYR A 133 -0.65 0.92 -14.71
C TYR A 133 -0.06 1.91 -13.70
N GLY A 134 1.11 1.62 -13.11
CA GLY A 134 1.75 2.43 -12.08
C GLY A 134 2.41 3.72 -12.60
N PHE A 135 1.85 4.36 -13.62
CA PHE A 135 2.44 5.51 -14.33
C PHE A 135 1.51 6.72 -14.34
N GLY A 136 2.08 7.86 -14.74
CA GLY A 136 1.36 9.13 -14.85
C GLY A 136 1.09 9.78 -13.51
N ASP A 137 0.36 10.90 -13.61
CA ASP A 137 -0.04 11.73 -12.49
C ASP A 137 -0.83 10.94 -11.45
N GLN A 138 -0.62 11.30 -10.19
CA GLN A 138 -1.29 10.73 -9.05
C GLN A 138 -2.22 11.75 -8.40
N HIS A 139 -3.43 11.33 -8.06
CA HIS A 139 -4.36 12.13 -7.26
C HIS A 139 -4.75 11.37 -6.00
N ASP A 140 -4.47 11.96 -4.84
CA ASP A 140 -4.71 11.38 -3.52
C ASP A 140 -6.04 11.83 -2.92
N TYR A 141 -6.74 10.89 -2.29
CA TYR A 141 -8.02 11.11 -1.63
C TYR A 141 -7.98 10.55 -0.20
N PHE A 142 -7.21 11.23 0.64
CA PHE A 142 -6.98 10.90 2.05
C PHE A 142 -7.90 11.75 2.93
N ASP A 143 -9.20 11.66 2.66
CA ASP A 143 -10.24 12.56 3.16
C ASP A 143 -11.20 11.91 4.19
N HIS A 144 -11.03 10.61 4.46
CA HIS A 144 -11.85 9.85 5.40
C HIS A 144 -10.97 8.99 6.32
N PRO A 145 -11.30 8.87 7.62
CA PRO A 145 -10.43 8.21 8.61
C PRO A 145 -10.20 6.72 8.37
N ASN A 146 -11.10 6.04 7.65
CA ASN A 146 -10.96 4.61 7.34
C ASN A 146 -10.72 4.33 5.85
N THR A 147 -11.63 4.79 4.99
CA THR A 147 -11.55 4.58 3.54
C THR A 147 -10.69 5.65 2.86
N ILE A 148 -9.50 5.30 2.40
CA ILE A 148 -8.63 6.19 1.60
C ILE A 148 -8.42 5.61 0.19
N GLY A 149 -7.95 6.44 -0.73
CA GLY A 149 -7.64 5.98 -2.08
C GLY A 149 -6.78 6.97 -2.85
N TRP A 150 -6.33 6.53 -4.02
CA TRP A 150 -5.60 7.36 -4.97
C TRP A 150 -5.80 6.83 -6.39
N THR A 151 -5.48 7.65 -7.38
CA THR A 151 -5.53 7.28 -8.80
C THR A 151 -4.16 7.45 -9.43
N ARG A 152 -3.90 6.70 -10.51
CA ARG A 152 -2.75 6.83 -11.42
C ARG A 152 -3.29 6.94 -12.84
N LEU A 153 -2.96 8.00 -13.56
CA LEU A 153 -3.65 8.32 -14.81
C LEU A 153 -3.06 7.65 -16.06
N GLY A 154 -1.95 6.93 -15.92
CA GLY A 154 -1.19 6.43 -17.06
C GLY A 154 -0.39 7.52 -17.78
N ASN A 155 0.45 7.12 -18.72
CA ASN A 155 1.24 8.01 -19.57
C ASN A 155 1.18 7.56 -21.04
N ALA A 156 1.97 8.16 -21.93
CA ALA A 156 1.94 7.85 -23.35
C ALA A 156 2.28 6.37 -23.66
N ASP A 157 3.20 5.78 -22.91
CA ASP A 157 3.63 4.39 -23.11
C ASP A 157 2.70 3.38 -22.40
N HIS A 158 2.05 3.81 -21.32
CA HIS A 158 1.18 3.02 -20.46
C HIS A 158 -0.11 3.80 -20.18
N PRO A 159 -1.06 3.85 -21.14
CA PRO A 159 -2.20 4.79 -21.08
C PRO A 159 -3.31 4.39 -20.11
N GLY A 160 -3.28 3.16 -19.59
CA GLY A 160 -4.31 2.65 -18.68
C GLY A 160 -4.31 3.37 -17.35
N ALA A 161 -5.49 3.82 -16.91
CA ALA A 161 -5.68 4.40 -15.59
C ALA A 161 -5.90 3.32 -14.51
N MET A 162 -5.47 3.61 -13.29
CA MET A 162 -5.69 2.79 -12.09
C MET A 162 -6.30 3.64 -10.98
N ALA A 163 -7.24 3.07 -10.24
CA ALA A 163 -7.78 3.64 -9.02
C ALA A 163 -7.67 2.62 -7.88
N VAL A 164 -7.02 3.00 -6.79
CA VAL A 164 -6.83 2.14 -5.61
C VAL A 164 -7.72 2.69 -4.49
N VAL A 165 -8.52 1.82 -3.88
CA VAL A 165 -9.31 2.15 -2.69
C VAL A 165 -9.10 1.08 -1.63
N MET A 166 -8.88 1.50 -0.39
CA MET A 166 -8.67 0.60 0.74
C MET A 166 -9.35 1.13 1.99
N THR A 167 -9.68 0.23 2.91
CA THR A 167 -10.32 0.57 4.19
C THR A 167 -9.79 -0.30 5.31
N ASN A 168 -9.45 0.31 6.44
CA ASN A 168 -9.14 -0.40 7.70
C ASN A 168 -10.40 -0.64 8.57
N GLY A 169 -11.60 -0.35 8.04
CA GLY A 169 -12.88 -0.50 8.72
C GLY A 169 -13.87 -1.36 7.92
N SER A 170 -15.15 -0.99 7.95
CA SER A 170 -16.20 -1.65 7.17
C SER A 170 -16.07 -1.39 5.66
N ASP A 171 -16.96 -2.01 4.88
CA ASP A 171 -17.13 -1.73 3.46
C ASP A 171 -17.14 -0.22 3.20
N GLY A 172 -16.40 0.17 2.17
CA GLY A 172 -16.17 1.55 1.82
C GLY A 172 -16.32 1.77 0.32
N ASN A 173 -16.53 3.02 -0.05
CA ASN A 173 -16.46 3.45 -1.43
C ASN A 173 -15.84 4.84 -1.48
N LYS A 174 -15.38 5.23 -2.67
CA LYS A 174 -14.79 6.54 -2.88
C LYS A 174 -15.02 7.01 -4.30
N TRP A 175 -15.60 8.20 -4.42
CA TRP A 175 -15.60 8.95 -5.66
C TRP A 175 -14.19 9.49 -5.92
N MET A 176 -13.57 9.04 -7.00
CA MET A 176 -12.26 9.52 -7.44
C MET A 176 -12.31 9.83 -8.93
N ASN A 177 -11.66 10.92 -9.33
CA ASN A 177 -11.52 11.30 -10.73
C ASN A 177 -10.28 10.63 -11.34
N VAL A 178 -10.49 9.94 -12.47
CA VAL A 178 -9.44 9.35 -13.31
C VAL A 178 -9.31 10.06 -14.66
N PHE A 179 -10.07 11.13 -14.88
CA PHE A 179 -10.10 11.97 -16.08
C PHE A 179 -10.30 11.15 -17.37
N ARG A 180 -11.14 10.12 -17.27
CA ARG A 180 -11.55 9.25 -18.37
C ARG A 180 -13.07 9.18 -18.38
N PRO A 181 -13.78 9.99 -19.19
CA PRO A 181 -15.22 9.92 -19.27
C PRO A 181 -15.71 8.56 -19.80
N ASN A 182 -16.76 8.00 -19.21
CA ASN A 182 -17.41 6.75 -19.63
C ASN A 182 -16.46 5.54 -19.78
N ALA A 183 -15.38 5.51 -19.01
CA ALA A 183 -14.42 4.41 -18.99
C ALA A 183 -14.85 3.36 -17.98
N THR A 184 -14.66 2.09 -18.34
CA THR A 184 -15.03 0.94 -17.50
C THR A 184 -13.80 0.41 -16.78
N PHE A 185 -13.99 0.04 -15.51
CA PHE A 185 -12.96 -0.48 -14.64
C PHE A 185 -13.39 -1.81 -14.01
N TYR A 186 -12.44 -2.71 -13.82
CA TYR A 186 -12.59 -3.98 -13.08
C TYR A 186 -11.62 -4.04 -11.90
N ASP A 187 -12.00 -4.75 -10.83
CA ASP A 187 -11.15 -4.95 -9.65
C ASP A 187 -10.18 -6.11 -9.86
N LEU A 188 -8.89 -5.80 -10.02
CA LEU A 188 -7.81 -6.78 -10.17
C LEU A 188 -7.71 -7.75 -8.98
N THR A 189 -8.15 -7.30 -7.79
CA THR A 189 -8.10 -8.12 -6.56
C THR A 189 -9.25 -9.11 -6.46
N ASP A 190 -10.20 -9.09 -7.40
CA ASP A 190 -11.36 -9.97 -7.44
C ASP A 190 -12.27 -9.90 -6.20
N HIS A 191 -12.08 -8.90 -5.32
CA HIS A 191 -12.90 -8.69 -4.14
C HIS A 191 -14.29 -8.14 -4.47
N VAL A 192 -14.39 -7.31 -5.51
CA VAL A 192 -15.65 -6.77 -6.05
C VAL A 192 -15.83 -7.22 -7.49
N LYS A 193 -16.94 -7.89 -7.80
CA LYS A 193 -17.22 -8.44 -9.15
C LYS A 193 -17.89 -7.45 -10.10
N ASP A 194 -18.61 -6.47 -9.54
CA ASP A 194 -19.25 -5.43 -10.33
C ASP A 194 -18.20 -4.49 -10.91
N LYS A 195 -18.33 -4.17 -12.20
CA LYS A 195 -17.52 -3.13 -12.84
C LYS A 195 -17.96 -1.73 -12.39
N VAL A 196 -17.04 -0.76 -12.49
CA VAL A 196 -17.34 0.66 -12.29
C VAL A 196 -17.19 1.39 -13.63
N THR A 197 -18.18 2.17 -14.02
CA THR A 197 -18.09 3.09 -15.16
C THR A 197 -18.03 4.52 -14.64
N THR A 198 -17.07 5.29 -15.11
CA THR A 198 -16.95 6.70 -14.77
C THR A 198 -18.02 7.53 -15.46
N ASN A 199 -18.41 8.65 -14.86
CA ASN A 199 -19.37 9.58 -15.44
C ASN A 199 -18.72 10.45 -16.55
N ALA A 200 -19.49 11.40 -17.09
CA ALA A 200 -19.05 12.32 -18.14
C ALA A 200 -17.86 13.21 -17.73
N ASP A 201 -17.65 13.42 -16.43
CA ASP A 201 -16.58 14.25 -15.87
C ASP A 201 -15.35 13.43 -15.45
N GLY A 202 -15.34 12.11 -15.73
CA GLY A 202 -14.24 11.21 -15.41
C GLY A 202 -14.24 10.69 -13.97
N TRP A 203 -15.28 10.96 -13.18
CA TRP A 203 -15.43 10.48 -11.81
C TRP A 203 -16.05 9.09 -11.76
N GLY A 204 -15.45 8.18 -10.98
CA GLY A 204 -16.00 6.85 -10.71
C GLY A 204 -16.20 6.62 -9.21
N ASN A 205 -17.25 5.90 -8.83
CA ASN A 205 -17.46 5.47 -7.45
C ASN A 205 -16.85 4.07 -7.22
N PHE A 206 -15.59 4.05 -6.83
CA PHE A 206 -14.81 2.83 -6.64
C PHE A 206 -15.09 2.21 -5.26
N ARG A 207 -15.39 0.92 -5.23
CA ARG A 207 -15.81 0.20 -4.01
C ARG A 207 -14.67 -0.63 -3.43
N CYS A 208 -14.74 -0.90 -2.13
CA CYS A 208 -13.83 -1.79 -1.42
C CYS A 208 -14.58 -2.52 -0.30
N THR A 209 -14.38 -3.83 -0.18
CA THR A 209 -14.88 -4.59 0.98
C THR A 209 -14.09 -4.23 2.24
N GLY A 210 -14.70 -4.34 3.41
CA GLY A 210 -14.13 -3.99 4.70
C GLY A 210 -12.83 -4.74 5.02
N GLY A 211 -11.86 -4.02 5.59
CA GLY A 211 -10.55 -4.56 5.93
C GLY A 211 -9.72 -5.02 4.73
N LYS A 212 -10.02 -4.55 3.51
CA LYS A 212 -9.31 -4.94 2.27
C LYS A 212 -8.85 -3.73 1.47
N VAL A 213 -8.27 -4.04 0.31
CA VAL A 213 -7.95 -3.13 -0.80
C VAL A 213 -8.58 -3.67 -2.08
N SER A 214 -9.10 -2.77 -2.92
CA SER A 214 -9.51 -3.04 -4.30
C SER A 214 -8.69 -2.17 -5.25
N VAL A 215 -8.22 -2.77 -6.33
CA VAL A 215 -7.34 -2.15 -7.34
C VAL A 215 -8.08 -2.16 -8.66
N TRP A 216 -8.69 -1.03 -8.99
CA TRP A 216 -9.53 -0.84 -10.16
C TRP A 216 -8.68 -0.45 -11.35
N LEU A 217 -8.67 -1.27 -12.40
CA LEU A 217 -7.92 -1.01 -13.63
C LEU A 217 -8.87 -0.76 -14.78
N GLN A 218 -8.51 0.21 -15.61
CA GLN A 218 -9.25 0.52 -16.83
C GLN A 218 -9.19 -0.69 -17.79
N GLU A 219 -10.33 -1.01 -18.40
CA GLU A 219 -10.43 -2.02 -19.48
C GLU A 219 -9.82 -1.56 -20.81
#